data_AF-A0A165BFM8-F1
#
_entry.id   AF-A0A165BFM8-F1
#
_cell.length_a   1.000
_cell.length_b   1.000
_cell.length_c   1.000
_cell.angle_alpha   90.00
_cell.angle_beta   90.00
_cell.angle_gamma   90.00
#
_symmetry.space_group_name_H-M   'P 1'
#
loop_
_entity.id
_entity.type
_entity.pdbx_description
1 polymer ?
#
loop_
_entity_poly.entity_id
_entity_poly.type
_entity_poly.pdbx_seq_one_letter_code
_entity_poly.pdbx_strand_id
1 'polypeptide(L)'
;MGRPQKYETAEERVEARHVTKRNYYERFVVFAFPSLIHMHIAFTTFRNVQHKREQARERWARTHSSDARHKRKEARRTCVLVATEKSGKILGGSLIPDRRTKWGELKQALREDLASWRGRRSATDRDEYDALVRDLIRVQAERSVNRLLSRIAKKQQLLSTLCTVAHTADGVLLDVHPGGYTNHFLQIYRDAMGIDCVLDSIILLYREGVEKLRAAYDSETMYWQSQ
;
A
#
# COMPACT_ATOMS: atom_id res chain seq x y z
N MET A 1 -11.60 52.34 59.29
CA MET A 1 -11.96 53.02 58.02
C MET A 1 -11.16 52.35 56.90
N GLY A 2 -11.76 51.39 56.19
CA GLY A 2 -11.07 50.63 55.13
C GLY A 2 -10.85 51.46 53.87
N ARG A 3 -9.67 51.36 53.24
CA ARG A 3 -9.37 52.01 51.96
C ARG A 3 -10.31 51.44 50.88
N PRO A 4 -11.02 52.27 50.09
CA PRO A 4 -11.87 51.77 49.02
C PRO A 4 -11.05 50.99 47.99
N GLN A 5 -11.64 49.92 47.44
CA GLN A 5 -11.03 49.13 46.39
C GLN A 5 -10.82 50.00 45.14
N LYS A 6 -9.60 50.00 44.61
CA LYS A 6 -9.18 50.84 43.48
C LYS A 6 -9.73 50.38 42.11
N TYR A 7 -10.24 49.14 42.03
CA TYR A 7 -10.80 48.55 40.81
C TYR A 7 -11.99 47.67 41.21
N GLU A 8 -13.10 47.80 40.49
CA GLU A 8 -14.37 47.15 40.82
C GLU A 8 -14.43 45.71 40.28
N THR A 9 -13.69 45.42 39.20
CA THR A 9 -13.68 44.10 38.56
C THR A 9 -12.28 43.56 38.27
N ALA A 10 -12.18 42.24 38.03
CA ALA A 10 -10.92 41.59 37.66
C ALA A 10 -10.43 42.02 36.26
N GLU A 11 -11.36 42.24 35.34
CA GLU A 11 -11.08 42.67 33.97
C GLU A 11 -10.50 44.09 33.95
N GLU A 12 -11.09 45.01 34.71
CA GLU A 12 -10.61 46.39 34.84
C GLU A 12 -9.19 46.46 35.45
N ARG A 13 -8.88 45.55 36.38
CA ARG A 13 -7.53 45.43 36.95
C ARG A 13 -6.51 44.91 35.93
N VAL A 14 -6.92 44.01 35.05
CA VAL A 14 -6.07 43.48 33.96
C VAL A 14 -5.84 44.57 32.92
N GLU A 15 -6.88 45.29 32.52
CA GLU A 15 -6.78 46.38 31.54
C GLU A 15 -5.93 47.54 32.07
N ALA A 16 -6.11 47.94 33.34
CA ALA A 16 -5.25 48.94 33.97
C ALA A 16 -3.77 48.51 34.01
N ARG A 17 -3.49 47.22 34.24
CA ARG A 17 -2.12 46.67 34.14
C ARG A 17 -1.58 46.73 32.71
N HIS A 18 -2.40 46.41 31.71
CA HIS A 18 -2.00 46.50 30.31
C HIS A 18 -1.69 47.93 29.88
N VAL A 19 -2.52 48.90 30.26
CA VAL A 19 -2.30 50.33 29.97
C VAL A 19 -1.03 50.83 30.66
N THR A 20 -0.84 50.49 31.94
CA THR A 20 0.36 50.90 32.69
C THR A 20 1.64 50.29 32.08
N LYS A 21 1.58 49.02 31.67
CA LYS A 21 2.68 48.32 31.01
C LYS A 21 2.97 48.94 29.64
N ARG A 22 1.95 49.25 28.84
CA ARG A 22 2.08 49.92 27.54
C ARG A 22 2.76 51.28 27.69
N ASN A 23 2.31 52.11 28.64
CA ASN A 23 2.91 53.41 28.93
C ASN A 23 4.37 53.29 29.39
N TYR A 24 4.72 52.26 30.16
CA TYR A 24 6.11 51.99 30.54
C TYR A 24 7.00 51.69 29.33
N TYR A 25 6.55 50.82 28.41
CA TYR A 25 7.33 50.48 27.22
C TYR A 25 7.40 51.63 26.20
N GLU A 26 6.32 52.40 26.02
CA GLU A 26 6.30 53.56 25.12
C GLU A 26 7.20 54.70 25.63
N ARG A 27 7.26 54.97 26.94
CA ARG A 27 8.14 56.02 27.50
C ARG A 27 9.60 55.62 27.66
N PHE A 28 9.90 54.37 28.02
CA PHE A 28 11.27 54.01 28.42
C PHE A 28 12.06 53.21 27.37
N VAL A 29 11.40 52.52 26.43
CA VAL A 29 12.12 51.63 25.48
C VAL A 29 12.35 52.29 24.12
N VAL A 30 11.45 53.17 23.67
CA VAL A 30 11.55 53.81 22.34
C VAL A 30 12.69 54.84 22.25
N PHE A 31 13.09 55.46 23.37
CA PHE A 31 14.11 56.52 23.36
C PHE A 31 15.56 56.04 23.59
N ALA A 32 15.79 54.79 24.01
CA ALA A 32 17.11 54.37 24.46
C ALA A 32 17.97 53.68 23.38
N PHE A 33 17.47 52.72 22.60
CA PHE A 33 18.33 52.02 21.62
C PHE A 33 17.51 51.37 20.48
N PRO A 34 17.40 51.98 19.29
CA PRO A 34 16.65 51.42 18.15
C PRO A 34 17.15 50.06 17.65
N SER A 35 18.44 49.75 17.88
CA SER A 35 19.09 48.52 17.43
C SER A 35 18.68 47.28 18.25
N LEU A 36 18.42 47.43 19.55
CA LEU A 36 18.04 46.32 20.44
C LEU A 36 16.60 45.86 20.20
N ILE A 37 15.68 46.78 19.86
CA ILE A 37 14.28 46.46 19.55
C ILE A 37 14.20 45.63 18.26
N HIS A 38 14.94 46.01 17.22
CA HIS A 38 15.00 45.25 15.97
C HIS A 38 15.58 43.84 16.18
N MET A 39 16.61 43.70 17.02
CA MET A 39 17.17 42.40 17.35
C MET A 39 16.20 41.52 18.15
N HIS A 40 15.45 42.09 19.10
CA HIS A 40 14.52 41.33 19.94
C HIS A 40 13.26 40.90 19.15
N ILE A 41 12.78 41.74 18.23
CA ILE A 41 11.70 41.39 17.29
C ILE A 41 12.17 40.32 16.29
N ALA A 42 13.38 40.43 15.75
CA ALA A 42 13.96 39.41 14.87
C ALA A 42 14.16 38.06 15.60
N PHE A 43 14.59 38.08 16.87
CA PHE A 43 14.80 36.86 17.65
C PHE A 43 13.47 36.16 18.02
N THR A 44 12.46 36.93 18.40
CA THR A 44 11.13 36.38 18.74
C THR A 44 10.39 35.86 17.51
N THR A 45 10.48 36.55 16.37
CA THR A 45 9.94 36.06 15.09
C THR A 45 10.65 34.79 14.62
N PHE A 46 11.97 34.72 14.71
CA PHE A 46 12.73 33.50 14.39
C PHE A 46 12.32 32.31 15.27
N ARG A 47 12.21 32.51 16.57
CA ARG A 47 11.80 31.46 17.52
C ARG A 47 10.36 30.99 17.27
N ASN A 48 9.45 31.91 16.92
CA ASN A 48 8.07 31.55 16.55
C ASN A 48 7.99 30.79 15.23
N VAL A 49 8.83 31.12 14.24
CA VAL A 49 8.93 30.37 12.99
C VAL A 49 9.46 28.95 13.23
N GLN A 50 10.47 28.79 14.08
CA GLN A 50 10.99 27.46 14.46
C GLN A 50 9.92 26.63 15.18
N HIS A 51 9.20 27.23 16.13
CA HIS A 51 8.12 26.53 16.83
C HIS A 51 6.98 26.09 15.87
N LYS A 52 6.61 26.94 14.91
CA LYS A 52 5.62 26.59 13.87
C LYS A 52 6.13 25.49 12.93
N ARG A 53 7.42 25.48 12.59
CA ARG A 53 8.04 24.41 11.80
C ARG A 53 8.02 23.07 12.54
N GLU A 54 8.28 23.10 13.83
CA GLU A 54 8.25 21.90 14.68
C GLU A 54 6.84 21.34 14.84
N GLN A 55 5.84 22.19 15.10
CA GLN A 55 4.43 21.80 15.10
C GLN A 55 3.94 21.29 13.73
N ALA A 56 4.50 21.79 12.62
CA ALA A 56 4.20 21.26 11.29
C ALA A 56 4.82 19.88 11.07
N ARG A 57 6.06 19.64 11.53
CA ARG A 57 6.70 18.32 11.52
C ARG A 57 5.93 17.30 12.36
N GLU A 58 5.48 17.69 13.56
CA GLU A 58 4.68 16.81 14.41
C GLU A 58 3.33 16.46 13.78
N ARG A 59 2.65 17.43 13.16
CA ARG A 59 1.40 17.18 12.43
C ARG A 59 1.63 16.25 11.24
N TRP A 60 2.67 16.50 10.44
CA TRP A 60 3.04 15.62 9.33
C TRP A 60 3.35 14.20 9.81
N ALA A 61 4.12 14.05 10.90
CA ALA A 61 4.46 12.75 11.48
C ALA A 61 3.24 12.01 12.04
N ARG A 62 2.28 12.71 12.67
CA ARG A 62 1.01 12.11 13.13
C ARG A 62 0.13 11.65 11.98
N THR A 63 0.00 12.46 10.92
CA THR A 63 -0.77 12.08 9.73
C THR A 63 -0.11 10.90 9.00
N HIS A 64 1.21 10.95 8.79
CA HIS A 64 1.94 9.87 8.11
C HIS A 64 2.05 8.59 8.94
N SER A 65 2.12 8.66 10.27
CA SER A 65 2.10 7.47 11.12
C SER A 65 0.72 6.82 11.21
N SER A 66 -0.35 7.63 11.17
CA SER A 66 -1.74 7.14 11.08
C SER A 66 -1.99 6.47 9.73
N ASP A 67 -1.61 7.11 8.62
CA ASP A 67 -1.72 6.54 7.28
C ASP A 67 -0.86 5.29 7.12
N ALA A 68 0.36 5.28 7.67
CA ALA A 68 1.20 4.09 7.67
C ALA A 68 0.58 2.96 8.51
N ARG A 69 -0.08 3.25 9.63
CA ARG A 69 -0.80 2.25 10.43
C ARG A 69 -2.06 1.74 9.73
N HIS A 70 -2.81 2.61 9.06
CA HIS A 70 -3.99 2.23 8.30
C HIS A 70 -3.60 1.37 7.10
N LYS A 71 -2.59 1.79 6.32
CA LYS A 71 -1.98 0.99 5.25
C LYS A 71 -1.40 -0.33 5.75
N ARG A 72 -0.81 -0.37 6.96
CA ARG A 72 -0.33 -1.63 7.58
C ARG A 72 -1.46 -2.53 8.05
N LYS A 73 -2.57 -1.99 8.58
CA LYS A 73 -3.77 -2.77 8.95
C LYS A 73 -4.49 -3.29 7.71
N GLU A 74 -4.57 -2.50 6.66
CA GLU A 74 -5.17 -2.87 5.38
C GLU A 74 -4.31 -3.90 4.63
N ALA A 75 -2.97 -3.77 4.67
CA ALA A 75 -2.04 -4.78 4.16
C ALA A 75 -2.02 -6.06 5.02
N ARG A 76 -2.49 -6.01 6.27
CA ARG A 76 -2.66 -7.18 7.16
C ARG A 76 -4.00 -7.88 6.99
N ARG A 77 -4.97 -7.27 6.30
CA ARG A 77 -6.05 -8.07 5.73
C ARG A 77 -5.39 -8.90 4.66
N THR A 78 -5.08 -10.14 4.99
CA THR A 78 -5.02 -11.21 3.99
C THR A 78 -6.28 -11.04 3.16
N CYS A 79 -6.15 -10.39 2.01
CA CYS A 79 -7.12 -10.55 0.95
C CYS A 79 -7.09 -12.05 0.73
N VAL A 80 -8.10 -12.72 1.28
CA VAL A 80 -8.30 -14.12 1.02
C VAL A 80 -8.50 -14.12 -0.49
N LEU A 81 -7.51 -14.62 -1.23
CA LEU A 81 -7.68 -15.02 -2.62
C LEU A 81 -8.64 -16.21 -2.55
N VAL A 82 -9.92 -15.91 -2.27
CA VAL A 82 -11.01 -16.85 -2.48
C VAL A 82 -11.02 -16.99 -3.99
N ALA A 83 -10.83 -18.22 -4.46
CA ALA A 83 -10.82 -18.57 -5.86
C ALA A 83 -11.85 -17.73 -6.62
N THR A 84 -11.38 -16.98 -7.61
CA THR A 84 -12.22 -16.37 -8.65
C THR A 84 -13.42 -15.59 -8.14
N GLU A 85 -13.21 -14.49 -7.41
CA GLU A 85 -14.32 -13.65 -6.92
C GLU A 85 -15.18 -13.11 -8.06
N LYS A 86 -14.59 -12.87 -9.24
CA LYS A 86 -15.31 -12.33 -10.40
C LYS A 86 -15.87 -13.43 -11.27
N SER A 87 -15.08 -14.42 -11.66
CA SER A 87 -15.61 -15.54 -12.47
C SER A 87 -16.56 -16.45 -11.69
N GLY A 88 -16.44 -16.53 -10.36
CA GLY A 88 -17.41 -17.18 -9.47
C GLY A 88 -18.77 -16.48 -9.40
N LYS A 89 -18.85 -15.17 -9.66
CA LYS A 89 -20.16 -14.47 -9.80
C LYS A 89 -20.89 -14.88 -11.08
N ILE A 90 -20.17 -15.35 -12.08
CA ILE A 90 -20.71 -15.74 -13.39
C ILE A 90 -21.03 -17.24 -13.41
N LEU A 91 -20.12 -18.07 -12.91
CA LEU A 91 -20.23 -19.54 -12.93
C LEU A 91 -20.87 -20.13 -11.68
N GLY A 92 -21.07 -19.31 -10.63
CA GLY A 92 -21.45 -19.79 -9.31
C GLY A 92 -20.32 -20.52 -8.59
N GLY A 93 -20.65 -21.16 -7.46
CA GLY A 93 -19.66 -21.82 -6.60
C GLY A 93 -19.00 -23.08 -7.19
N SER A 94 -19.54 -23.61 -8.29
CA SER A 94 -18.96 -24.79 -8.96
C SER A 94 -17.81 -24.44 -9.91
N LEU A 95 -17.75 -23.20 -10.40
CA LEU A 95 -16.77 -22.74 -11.38
C LEU A 95 -16.72 -23.57 -12.67
N ILE A 96 -17.81 -24.25 -13.03
CA ILE A 96 -17.90 -25.06 -14.24
C ILE A 96 -18.64 -24.26 -15.31
N PRO A 97 -17.98 -23.89 -16.43
CA PRO A 97 -18.63 -23.31 -17.59
C PRO A 97 -19.63 -24.27 -18.22
N ASP A 98 -20.74 -23.72 -18.71
CA ASP A 98 -21.81 -24.46 -19.38
C ASP A 98 -22.22 -23.76 -20.69
N ARG A 99 -23.16 -24.35 -21.44
CA ARG A 99 -23.64 -23.79 -22.71
C ARG A 99 -24.36 -22.44 -22.57
N ARG A 100 -24.82 -22.08 -21.38
CA ARG A 100 -25.54 -20.82 -21.09
C ARG A 100 -24.61 -19.74 -20.57
N THR A 101 -23.33 -20.06 -20.42
CA THR A 101 -22.33 -19.16 -19.89
C THR A 101 -22.17 -17.96 -20.80
N LYS A 102 -22.19 -16.77 -20.20
CA LYS A 102 -21.95 -15.52 -20.91
C LYS A 102 -20.45 -15.38 -21.19
N TRP A 103 -20.00 -15.96 -22.31
CA TRP A 103 -18.58 -16.10 -22.66
C TRP A 103 -17.78 -14.80 -22.61
N GLY A 104 -18.35 -13.68 -23.10
CA GLY A 104 -17.71 -12.37 -23.05
C GLY A 104 -17.48 -11.86 -21.62
N GLU A 105 -18.49 -12.01 -20.75
CA GLU A 105 -18.40 -11.63 -19.33
C GLU A 105 -17.39 -12.54 -18.61
N LEU A 106 -17.42 -13.85 -18.87
CA LEU A 106 -16.49 -14.81 -18.27
C LEU A 106 -15.04 -14.50 -18.66
N LYS A 107 -14.79 -14.20 -19.93
CA LYS A 107 -13.44 -13.84 -20.42
C LYS A 107 -12.90 -12.60 -19.71
N GLN A 108 -13.73 -11.57 -19.56
CA GLN A 108 -13.34 -10.36 -18.85
C GLN A 108 -13.07 -10.64 -17.37
N ALA A 109 -13.95 -11.40 -16.72
CA ALA A 109 -13.78 -11.79 -15.32
C ALA A 109 -12.50 -12.60 -15.08
N LEU A 110 -12.18 -13.57 -15.94
CA LEU A 110 -10.95 -14.37 -15.84
C LEU A 110 -9.70 -13.53 -16.04
N ARG A 111 -9.71 -12.52 -16.94
CA ARG A 111 -8.59 -11.57 -17.09
C ARG A 111 -8.39 -10.71 -15.86
N GLU A 112 -9.48 -10.30 -15.23
CA GLU A 112 -9.42 -9.51 -14.02
C GLU A 112 -8.98 -10.35 -12.81
N ASP A 113 -9.45 -11.59 -12.71
CA ASP A 113 -9.00 -12.55 -11.70
C ASP A 113 -7.53 -12.90 -11.91
N LEU A 114 -7.08 -13.06 -13.17
CA LEU A 114 -5.66 -13.19 -13.51
C LEU A 114 -4.91 -11.96 -13.01
N ALA A 115 -5.28 -10.74 -13.40
CA ALA A 115 -4.61 -9.53 -12.93
C ALA A 115 -4.59 -9.39 -11.39
N SER A 116 -5.57 -9.96 -10.69
CA SER A 116 -5.63 -9.96 -9.22
C SER A 116 -4.57 -10.84 -8.54
N TRP A 117 -3.91 -11.73 -9.28
CA TRP A 117 -2.79 -12.52 -8.77
C TRP A 117 -1.67 -11.58 -8.30
N ARG A 118 -1.45 -10.45 -9.00
CA ARG A 118 -0.47 -9.42 -8.63
C ARG A 118 -0.84 -8.74 -7.32
N GLY A 119 0.17 -8.40 -6.53
CA GLY A 119 -0.03 -7.58 -5.34
C GLY A 119 -0.43 -6.15 -5.73
N ARG A 120 -1.16 -5.46 -4.85
CA ARG A 120 -1.59 -4.05 -5.08
C ARG A 120 -0.45 -3.06 -5.43
N ARG A 121 0.80 -3.43 -5.17
CA ARG A 121 1.98 -2.58 -5.40
C ARG A 121 2.74 -2.93 -6.68
N SER A 122 2.34 -4.00 -7.35
CA SER A 122 3.04 -4.55 -8.51
C SER A 122 2.22 -4.25 -9.75
N ALA A 123 2.77 -3.42 -10.64
CA ALA A 123 2.09 -3.04 -11.86
C ALA A 123 2.19 -4.19 -12.88
N THR A 124 3.36 -4.81 -12.94
CA THR A 124 3.66 -5.92 -13.85
C THR A 124 3.85 -7.23 -13.09
N ASP A 125 3.78 -8.34 -13.83
CA ASP A 125 4.07 -9.68 -13.30
C ASP A 125 5.53 -9.75 -12.80
N ARG A 126 6.45 -9.11 -13.54
CA ARG A 126 7.87 -8.97 -13.19
C ARG A 126 8.07 -8.29 -11.84
N ASP A 127 7.38 -7.18 -11.58
CA ASP A 127 7.46 -6.47 -10.30
C ASP A 127 7.03 -7.35 -9.12
N GLU A 128 6.01 -8.20 -9.34
CA GLU A 128 5.54 -9.12 -8.31
C GLU A 128 6.56 -10.25 -8.07
N TYR A 129 7.16 -10.81 -9.13
CA TYR A 129 8.24 -11.79 -8.98
C TYR A 129 9.42 -11.21 -8.22
N ASP A 130 9.87 -10.02 -8.59
CA ASP A 130 10.93 -9.27 -7.92
C ASP A 130 10.63 -9.07 -6.42
N ALA A 131 9.40 -8.63 -6.10
CA ALA A 131 8.99 -8.44 -4.73
C ALA A 131 8.99 -9.76 -3.93
N LEU A 132 8.50 -10.85 -4.51
CA LEU A 132 8.47 -12.16 -3.87
C LEU A 132 9.88 -12.71 -3.60
N VAL A 133 10.78 -12.65 -4.58
CA VAL A 133 12.15 -13.12 -4.44
C VAL A 133 12.89 -12.30 -3.38
N ARG A 134 12.79 -10.97 -3.42
CA ARG A 134 13.41 -10.10 -2.40
C ARG A 134 12.86 -10.36 -1.01
N ASP A 135 11.56 -10.55 -0.87
CA ASP A 135 10.94 -10.90 0.41
C ASP A 135 11.48 -12.24 0.93
N LEU A 136 11.61 -13.26 0.06
CA LEU A 136 12.14 -14.58 0.42
C LEU A 136 13.62 -14.53 0.85
N ILE A 137 14.44 -13.73 0.16
CA ILE A 137 15.87 -13.56 0.48
C ILE A 137 16.05 -12.81 1.80
N ARG A 138 15.21 -11.80 2.08
CA ARG A 138 15.36 -10.91 3.23
C ARG A 138 14.82 -11.50 4.52
N VAL A 139 13.75 -12.29 4.44
CA VAL A 139 13.04 -12.77 5.62
C VAL A 139 13.75 -14.00 6.21
N GLN A 140 14.34 -13.84 7.40
CA GLN A 140 15.02 -14.93 8.11
C GLN A 140 14.17 -15.57 9.22
N ALA A 141 13.12 -14.88 9.69
CA ALA A 141 12.27 -15.39 10.75
C ALA A 141 11.29 -16.44 10.21
N GLU A 142 11.34 -17.65 10.74
CA GLU A 142 10.54 -18.81 10.30
C GLU A 142 9.04 -18.51 10.18
N ARG A 143 8.44 -17.83 11.17
CA ARG A 143 7.02 -17.43 11.13
C ARG A 143 6.68 -16.52 9.95
N SER A 144 7.60 -15.65 9.57
CA SER A 144 7.43 -14.72 8.46
C SER A 144 7.64 -15.42 7.11
N VAL A 145 8.60 -16.35 7.05
CA VAL A 145 8.80 -17.24 5.89
C VAL A 145 7.53 -18.07 5.64
N ASN A 146 7.01 -18.74 6.66
CA ASN A 146 5.82 -19.59 6.51
C ASN A 146 4.60 -18.79 6.04
N ARG A 147 4.46 -17.54 6.48
CA ARG A 147 3.41 -16.63 5.97
C ARG A 147 3.61 -16.26 4.51
N LEU A 148 4.85 -16.03 4.09
CA LEU A 148 5.20 -15.72 2.71
C LEU A 148 4.97 -16.93 1.80
N LEU A 149 5.42 -18.12 2.20
CA LEU A 149 5.15 -19.36 1.48
C LEU A 149 3.64 -19.65 1.40
N SER A 150 2.90 -19.43 2.48
CA SER A 150 1.43 -19.54 2.46
C SER A 150 0.78 -18.53 1.51
N ARG A 151 1.35 -17.32 1.37
CA ARG A 151 0.89 -16.31 0.40
C ARG A 151 1.15 -16.78 -1.03
N ILE A 152 2.32 -17.34 -1.30
CA ILE A 152 2.66 -17.88 -2.63
C ILE A 152 1.75 -19.07 -2.96
N ALA A 153 1.57 -20.01 -2.04
CA ALA A 153 0.69 -21.17 -2.24
C ALA A 153 -0.76 -20.76 -2.57
N LYS A 154 -1.29 -19.70 -1.93
CA LYS A 154 -2.62 -19.16 -2.28
C LYS A 154 -2.67 -18.56 -3.68
N LYS A 155 -1.59 -17.92 -4.15
CA LYS A 155 -1.50 -17.42 -5.53
C LYS A 155 -1.48 -18.58 -6.52
N GLN A 156 -0.69 -19.62 -6.25
CA GLN A 156 -0.66 -20.84 -7.09
C GLN A 156 -2.03 -21.52 -7.15
N GLN A 157 -2.74 -21.60 -6.02
CA GLN A 157 -4.11 -22.12 -6.00
C GLN A 157 -5.07 -21.32 -6.89
N LEU A 158 -4.97 -19.98 -6.87
CA LEU A 158 -5.74 -19.13 -7.78
C LEU A 158 -5.39 -19.43 -9.25
N LEU A 159 -4.10 -19.46 -9.59
CA LEU A 159 -3.62 -19.69 -10.95
C LEU A 159 -4.05 -21.07 -11.46
N SER A 160 -3.91 -22.10 -10.65
CA SER A 160 -4.38 -23.46 -10.94
C SER A 160 -5.89 -23.48 -11.22
N THR A 161 -6.69 -22.78 -10.41
CA THR A 161 -8.13 -22.66 -10.64
C THR A 161 -8.43 -21.95 -11.95
N LEU A 162 -7.74 -20.84 -12.24
CA LEU A 162 -7.88 -20.11 -13.51
C LEU A 162 -7.53 -20.99 -14.71
N CYS A 163 -6.46 -21.78 -14.63
CA CYS A 163 -6.09 -22.75 -15.65
C CYS A 163 -7.23 -23.75 -15.89
N THR A 164 -7.78 -24.36 -14.84
CA THR A 164 -8.88 -25.32 -14.97
C THR A 164 -10.13 -24.69 -15.59
N VAL A 165 -10.54 -23.50 -15.12
CA VAL A 165 -11.74 -22.81 -15.62
C VAL A 165 -11.53 -22.39 -17.08
N ALA A 166 -10.37 -21.81 -17.41
CA ALA A 166 -10.06 -21.38 -18.76
C ALA A 166 -10.02 -22.58 -19.72
N HIS A 167 -9.36 -23.67 -19.34
CA HIS A 167 -9.29 -24.89 -20.16
C HIS A 167 -10.69 -25.51 -20.38
N THR A 168 -11.50 -25.58 -19.33
CA THR A 168 -12.87 -26.11 -19.42
C THR A 168 -13.75 -25.20 -20.29
N ALA A 169 -13.63 -23.88 -20.13
CA ALA A 169 -14.37 -22.91 -20.95
C ALA A 169 -14.00 -23.03 -22.43
N ASP A 170 -12.72 -23.24 -22.73
CA ASP A 170 -12.19 -23.43 -24.09
C ASP A 170 -12.80 -24.68 -24.74
N GLY A 171 -12.81 -25.81 -24.02
CA GLY A 171 -13.42 -27.06 -24.50
C GLY A 171 -14.92 -26.94 -24.76
N VAL A 172 -15.67 -26.36 -23.81
CA VAL A 172 -17.12 -26.16 -23.97
C VAL A 172 -17.42 -25.18 -25.10
N LEU A 173 -16.64 -24.11 -25.26
CA LEU A 173 -16.83 -23.16 -26.34
C LEU A 173 -16.58 -23.79 -27.72
N LEU A 174 -15.55 -24.64 -27.84
CA LEU A 174 -15.25 -25.39 -29.05
C LEU A 174 -16.41 -26.32 -29.42
N ASP A 175 -16.98 -27.03 -28.44
CA ASP A 175 -18.11 -27.94 -28.64
C ASP A 175 -19.39 -27.21 -29.09
N VAL A 176 -19.61 -25.98 -28.60
CA VAL A 176 -20.83 -25.21 -28.90
C VAL A 176 -20.69 -24.39 -30.19
N HIS A 177 -19.50 -23.89 -30.50
CA HIS A 177 -19.25 -22.98 -31.63
C HIS A 177 -17.96 -23.31 -32.40
N PRO A 178 -17.86 -24.48 -33.06
CA PRO A 178 -16.62 -24.92 -33.71
C PRO A 178 -16.17 -24.01 -34.86
N GLY A 179 -17.11 -23.43 -35.62
CA GLY A 179 -16.80 -22.56 -36.77
C GLY A 179 -16.43 -21.11 -36.42
N GLY A 180 -16.70 -20.67 -35.18
CA GLY A 180 -16.41 -19.32 -34.68
C GLY A 180 -15.39 -19.31 -33.54
N TYR A 181 -14.73 -20.44 -33.31
CA TYR A 181 -13.84 -20.63 -32.19
C TYR A 181 -12.61 -19.73 -32.34
N THR A 182 -12.41 -18.92 -31.32
CA THR A 182 -11.29 -18.01 -31.18
C THR A 182 -10.62 -18.41 -29.87
N ASN A 183 -9.33 -18.78 -29.91
CA ASN A 183 -8.47 -19.30 -28.81
C ASN A 183 -8.32 -18.34 -27.61
N HIS A 184 -9.42 -17.79 -27.12
CA HIS A 184 -9.49 -16.65 -26.23
C HIS A 184 -9.31 -17.05 -24.78
N PHE A 185 -9.78 -18.23 -24.39
CA PHE A 185 -9.52 -18.79 -23.07
C PHE A 185 -8.17 -19.50 -23.03
N LEU A 186 -7.72 -20.09 -24.14
CA LEU A 186 -6.37 -20.65 -24.27
C LEU A 186 -5.26 -19.65 -23.94
N GLN A 187 -5.38 -18.38 -24.33
CA GLN A 187 -4.37 -17.37 -23.96
C GLN A 187 -4.33 -17.15 -22.45
N ILE A 188 -5.49 -17.02 -21.79
CA ILE A 188 -5.58 -16.83 -20.33
C ILE A 188 -5.00 -18.04 -19.61
N TYR A 189 -5.27 -19.25 -20.11
CA TYR A 189 -4.67 -20.49 -19.62
C TYR A 189 -3.14 -20.44 -19.70
N ARG A 190 -2.59 -20.07 -20.87
CA ARG A 190 -1.13 -19.98 -21.08
C ARG A 190 -0.48 -18.96 -20.17
N ASP A 191 -1.10 -17.79 -20.02
CA ASP A 191 -0.61 -16.72 -19.16
C ASP A 191 -0.58 -17.19 -17.69
N ALA A 192 -1.68 -17.77 -17.20
CA ALA A 192 -1.78 -18.31 -15.84
C ALA A 192 -0.75 -19.43 -15.58
N MET A 193 -0.59 -20.34 -16.53
CA MET A 193 0.39 -21.44 -16.45
C MET A 193 1.83 -20.90 -16.46
N GLY A 194 2.13 -19.89 -17.28
CA GLY A 194 3.44 -19.25 -17.31
C GLY A 194 3.81 -18.62 -15.97
N ILE A 195 2.86 -17.93 -15.33
CA ILE A 195 3.05 -17.35 -13.99
C ILE A 195 3.27 -18.46 -12.96
N ASP A 196 2.48 -19.54 -13.01
CA ASP A 196 2.60 -20.65 -12.06
C ASP A 196 3.96 -21.34 -12.15
N CYS A 197 4.45 -21.61 -13.37
CA CYS A 197 5.79 -22.14 -13.62
C CYS A 197 6.90 -21.24 -13.04
N VAL A 198 6.76 -19.92 -13.15
CA VAL A 198 7.70 -18.97 -12.55
C VAL A 198 7.68 -19.07 -11.02
N LEU A 199 6.50 -19.11 -10.41
CA LEU A 199 6.37 -19.25 -8.96
C LEU A 199 6.98 -20.57 -8.46
N ASP A 200 6.76 -21.67 -9.18
CA ASP A 200 7.37 -22.97 -8.88
C ASP A 200 8.89 -22.91 -8.97
N SER A 201 9.45 -22.28 -10.00
CA SER A 201 10.91 -22.11 -10.12
C SER A 201 11.52 -21.34 -8.95
N ILE A 202 10.85 -20.28 -8.49
CA ILE A 202 11.26 -19.49 -7.32
C ILE A 202 11.21 -20.35 -6.06
N ILE A 203 10.13 -21.09 -5.85
CA ILE A 203 9.97 -21.97 -4.67
C ILE A 203 11.01 -23.09 -4.69
N LEU A 204 11.29 -23.69 -5.86
CA LEU A 204 12.28 -24.74 -6.01
C LEU A 204 13.66 -24.25 -5.59
N LEU A 205 14.12 -23.11 -6.14
CA LEU A 205 15.41 -22.51 -5.79
C LEU A 205 15.46 -22.12 -4.30
N TYR A 206 14.37 -21.60 -3.75
CA TYR A 206 14.29 -21.30 -2.32
C TYR A 206 14.46 -22.54 -1.45
N ARG A 207 13.83 -23.66 -1.82
CA ARG A 207 13.94 -24.95 -1.12
C ARG A 207 15.34 -25.53 -1.18
N GLU A 208 16.07 -25.31 -2.27
CA GLU A 208 17.48 -25.72 -2.37
C GLU A 208 18.42 -24.85 -1.53
N GLY A 209 17.99 -23.64 -1.17
CA GLY A 209 18.69 -22.76 -0.24
C GLY A 209 18.56 -21.29 -0.61
N VAL A 210 18.45 -20.43 0.40
CA VAL A 210 18.33 -18.97 0.21
C VAL A 210 19.51 -18.38 -0.57
N GLU A 211 20.72 -18.90 -0.34
CA GLU A 211 21.92 -18.46 -1.06
C GLU A 211 21.89 -18.85 -2.55
N LYS A 212 21.30 -20.00 -2.90
CA LYS A 212 21.10 -20.37 -4.31
C LYS A 212 20.10 -19.45 -4.99
N LEU A 213 18.97 -19.19 -4.33
CA LEU A 213 17.97 -18.24 -4.82
C LEU A 213 18.59 -16.84 -5.02
N ARG A 214 19.39 -16.38 -4.05
CA ARG A 214 20.10 -15.11 -4.13
C ARG A 214 21.08 -15.08 -5.30
N ALA A 215 21.95 -16.09 -5.41
CA ALA A 215 22.91 -16.17 -6.50
C ALA A 215 22.22 -16.17 -7.87
N ALA A 216 21.14 -16.94 -8.05
CA ALA A 216 20.36 -16.96 -9.28
C ALA A 216 19.72 -15.59 -9.58
N TYR A 217 19.23 -14.90 -8.56
CA TYR A 217 18.58 -13.59 -8.70
C TYR A 217 19.59 -12.49 -9.05
N ASP A 218 20.71 -12.44 -8.35
CA ASP A 218 21.77 -11.44 -8.53
C ASP A 218 22.54 -11.66 -9.85
N SER A 219 22.62 -12.91 -10.32
CA SER A 219 23.21 -13.26 -11.63
C SER A 219 22.27 -13.10 -12.81
N GLU A 220 21.03 -12.66 -12.58
CA GLU A 220 19.98 -12.52 -13.60
C GLU A 220 19.67 -13.82 -14.37
N THR A 221 19.86 -14.98 -13.74
CA THR A 221 19.66 -16.30 -14.36
C THR A 221 18.27 -16.88 -14.12
N MET A 222 17.35 -16.14 -13.50
CA MET A 222 15.97 -16.60 -13.35
C MET A 222 15.25 -16.60 -14.70
N TYR A 223 14.43 -17.62 -14.92
CA TYR A 223 13.69 -17.81 -16.19
C TYR A 223 12.93 -16.55 -16.66
N TRP A 224 12.27 -15.84 -15.75
CA TRP A 224 11.48 -14.64 -16.05
C TRP A 224 12.33 -13.37 -16.25
N GLN A 225 13.62 -13.36 -15.89
CA GLN A 225 14.51 -12.22 -16.12
C GLN A 225 15.03 -12.18 -17.56
N SER A 226 15.07 -13.35 -18.24
CA SER A 226 15.49 -13.49 -19.64
C SER A 226 14.39 -13.28 -20.69
N GLN A 227 13.14 -13.04 -20.25
CA GLN A 227 11.98 -12.77 -21.13
C GLN A 227 11.73 -11.27 -21.28
#